data_AF-A0A8S3XXN2-F1
#
_entry.id   AF-A0A8S3XXN2-F1
#
_cell.length_a   1.000
_cell.length_b   1.000
_cell.length_c   1.000
_cell.angle_alpha   90.00
_cell.angle_beta   90.00
_cell.angle_gamma   90.00
#
_symmetry.space_group_name_H-M   'P 1'
#
loop_
_entity.id
_entity.type
_entity.pdbx_description
1 polymer ?
#
loop_
_entity_poly.entity_id
_entity_poly.type
_entity_poly.pdbx_seq_one_letter_code
_entity_poly.pdbx_strand_id
1 'polypeptide(L)'
;MQAEKTKLYLLYDQIYTAYLTILECFIQPVYLELTEDEKNNTQDISNAREKKVLSVDVNDVQTHVSLFEIYVGGMVPNLIRLKKETRELDEDQLQNFYTKCKDFYVEVIVQIKQRFPFDDKERQALKCLQMLNPQTILNHDFSKKQITSISEILYYFPNICPEDVTELDREWRTLCNTNLNLNEPETLNVEEFW
;
A
#
# COMPACT_ATOMS: atom_id res chain seq x y z
N MET A 1 -12.80 -11.32 -24.97
CA MET A 1 -12.05 -10.83 -23.79
C MET A 1 -12.92 -9.81 -23.10
N GLN A 2 -13.71 -10.25 -22.11
CA GLN A 2 -14.39 -9.37 -21.17
C GLN A 2 -13.28 -8.63 -20.41
N ALA A 3 -13.25 -7.31 -20.48
CA ALA A 3 -12.41 -6.54 -19.57
C ALA A 3 -12.91 -6.85 -18.15
N GLU A 4 -12.05 -7.42 -17.31
CA GLU A 4 -12.31 -7.51 -15.88
C GLU A 4 -12.68 -6.10 -15.39
N LYS A 5 -13.78 -5.96 -14.63
CA LYS A 5 -14.23 -4.68 -14.09
C LYS A 5 -13.03 -4.06 -13.34
N THR A 6 -12.49 -2.94 -13.84
CA THR A 6 -11.25 -2.37 -13.30
C THR A 6 -11.48 -1.89 -11.88
N LYS A 7 -10.96 -2.62 -10.89
CA LYS A 7 -11.00 -2.24 -9.48
C LYS A 7 -9.80 -1.34 -9.18
N LEU A 8 -9.89 -0.07 -9.58
CA LEU A 8 -8.82 0.93 -9.46
C LEU A 8 -8.21 0.98 -8.05
N TYR A 9 -9.03 0.99 -6.99
CA TYR A 9 -8.53 1.03 -5.61
C TYR A 9 -7.66 -0.19 -5.25
N LEU A 10 -8.02 -1.40 -5.73
CA LEU A 10 -7.23 -2.61 -5.52
C LEU A 10 -5.90 -2.55 -6.27
N LEU A 11 -5.91 -2.06 -7.52
CA LEU A 11 -4.68 -1.89 -8.28
C LEU A 11 -3.72 -0.95 -7.53
N TYR A 12 -4.22 0.18 -7.03
CA TYR A 12 -3.41 1.11 -6.27
C TYR A 12 -2.86 0.53 -4.97
N ASP A 13 -3.66 -0.27 -4.26
CA ASP A 13 -3.25 -0.94 -3.02
C ASP A 13 -2.17 -2.01 -3.29
N GLN A 14 -2.35 -2.80 -4.36
CA GLN A 14 -1.36 -3.79 -4.81
C GLN A 14 -0.04 -3.13 -5.24
N ILE A 15 -0.11 -2.04 -6.00
CA ILE A 15 1.08 -1.30 -6.41
C ILE A 15 1.76 -0.64 -5.21
N TYR A 16 1.01 -0.13 -4.23
CA TYR A 16 1.59 0.39 -2.99
C TYR A 16 2.28 -0.70 -2.17
N THR A 17 1.69 -1.89 -2.11
CA THR A 17 2.31 -3.05 -1.46
C THR A 17 3.62 -3.42 -2.14
N ALA A 18 3.63 -3.52 -3.47
CA ALA A 18 4.85 -3.79 -4.24
C ALA A 18 5.90 -2.69 -4.04
N TYR A 19 5.48 -1.42 -4.03
CA TYR A 19 6.32 -0.27 -3.75
C TYR A 19 7.01 -0.39 -2.38
N LEU A 20 6.26 -0.73 -1.31
CA LEU A 20 6.81 -0.97 0.02
C LEU A 20 7.81 -2.13 0.04
N THR A 21 7.46 -3.27 -0.56
CA THR A 21 8.35 -4.44 -0.61
C THR A 21 9.68 -4.13 -1.29
N ILE A 22 9.67 -3.31 -2.34
CA ILE A 22 10.89 -2.92 -3.04
C ILE A 22 11.72 -1.95 -2.19
N LEU A 23 11.09 -0.98 -1.51
CA LEU A 23 11.80 -0.08 -0.59
C LEU A 23 12.52 -0.85 0.52
N GLU A 24 11.87 -1.86 1.11
CA GLU A 24 12.45 -2.72 2.15
C GLU A 24 13.73 -3.45 1.69
N CYS A 25 13.96 -3.56 0.37
CA CYS A 25 15.16 -4.20 -0.15
C CYS A 25 16.42 -3.34 -0.01
N PHE A 26 16.31 -2.01 0.05
CA PHE A 26 17.48 -1.11 -0.01
C PHE A 26 17.39 0.15 0.86
N ILE A 27 16.23 0.50 1.42
CA ILE A 27 16.05 1.63 2.34
C ILE A 27 16.15 1.16 3.79
N GLN A 28 16.75 1.97 4.66
CA GLN A 28 16.87 1.65 6.07
C GLN A 28 15.48 1.60 6.75
N PRO A 29 15.21 0.61 7.63
CA PRO A 29 13.91 0.46 8.29
C PRO A 29 13.43 1.70 9.05
N VAL A 30 14.36 2.51 9.60
CA VAL A 30 14.03 3.74 10.34
C VAL A 30 13.22 4.76 9.52
N TYR A 31 13.34 4.71 8.19
CA TYR A 31 12.58 5.57 7.28
C TYR A 31 11.25 4.95 6.82
N LEU A 32 11.03 3.65 7.07
CA LEU A 32 9.83 2.91 6.63
C LEU A 32 8.88 2.55 7.78
N GLU A 33 9.40 2.53 9.01
CA GLU A 33 8.67 2.18 10.21
C GLU A 33 8.43 3.41 11.09
N LEU A 34 7.28 3.42 11.78
CA LEU A 34 7.01 4.44 12.79
C LEU A 34 7.77 4.11 14.08
N THR A 35 8.36 5.13 14.72
CA THR A 35 8.90 5.02 16.07
C THR A 35 7.76 4.85 17.08
N GLU A 36 8.09 4.39 18.29
CA GLU A 36 7.08 4.26 19.36
C GLU A 36 6.45 5.61 19.71
N ASP A 37 7.23 6.70 19.69
CA ASP A 37 6.71 8.05 19.89
C ASP A 37 5.76 8.47 18.77
N GLU A 38 6.06 8.15 17.50
CA GLU A 38 5.17 8.44 16.37
C GLU A 38 3.85 7.65 16.45
N LYS A 39 3.92 6.38 16.89
CA LYS A 39 2.73 5.53 17.11
C LYS A 39 1.85 6.08 18.23
N ASN A 40 2.43 6.50 19.34
CA ASN A 40 1.70 7.00 20.51
C ASN A 40 1.00 8.35 20.24
N ASN A 41 1.54 9.16 19.33
CA ASN A 41 1.03 10.49 19.00
C ASN A 41 0.04 10.51 17.83
N THR A 42 -0.25 9.36 17.23
CA THR A 42 -1.09 9.24 16.03
C THR A 42 -2.37 8.45 16.33
N GLN A 43 -3.52 8.97 15.92
CA GLN A 43 -4.79 8.23 15.96
C GLN A 43 -4.92 7.20 14.81
N ASP A 44 -4.27 7.43 13.67
CA ASP A 44 -4.28 6.55 12.49
C ASP A 44 -2.87 6.13 12.08
N ILE A 45 -2.42 5.02 12.66
CA ILE A 45 -1.07 4.45 12.46
C ILE A 45 -0.82 4.13 10.98
N SER A 46 -1.84 3.68 10.25
CA SER A 46 -1.69 3.27 8.86
C SER A 46 -1.37 4.46 7.97
N ASN A 47 -2.15 5.53 8.08
CA ASN A 47 -1.96 6.76 7.31
C ASN A 47 -0.65 7.48 7.70
N ALA A 48 -0.29 7.51 8.98
CA ALA A 48 0.98 8.10 9.42
C ALA A 48 2.19 7.36 8.83
N ARG A 49 2.17 6.02 8.84
CA ARG A 49 3.22 5.21 8.22
C ARG A 49 3.31 5.48 6.72
N GLU A 50 2.17 5.50 6.04
CA GLU A 50 2.14 5.79 4.60
C GLU A 50 2.75 7.16 4.29
N LYS A 51 2.34 8.22 4.99
CA LYS A 51 2.93 9.56 4.81
C LYS A 51 4.45 9.58 5.01
N LYS A 52 4.94 8.89 6.04
CA LYS A 52 6.37 8.78 6.32
C LYS A 52 7.12 8.06 5.19
N VAL A 53 6.60 6.93 4.72
CA VAL A 53 7.19 6.18 3.60
C VAL A 53 7.21 7.02 2.33
N LEU A 54 6.12 7.74 2.04
CA LEU A 54 6.01 8.52 0.81
C LEU A 54 6.93 9.74 0.79
N SER A 55 7.26 10.31 1.96
CA SER A 55 8.19 11.43 2.09
C SER A 55 9.68 11.05 1.96
N VAL A 56 10.00 9.75 1.93
CA VAL A 56 11.39 9.29 1.73
C VAL A 56 11.91 9.73 0.35
N ASP A 57 13.05 10.43 0.36
CA ASP A 57 13.84 10.69 -0.85
C ASP A 57 14.73 9.49 -1.15
N VAL A 58 14.34 8.75 -2.19
CA VAL A 58 15.02 7.50 -2.59
C VAL A 58 16.34 7.76 -3.30
N ASN A 59 16.63 9.00 -3.68
CA ASN A 59 17.92 9.38 -4.26
C ASN A 59 18.94 9.77 -3.18
N ASP A 60 18.49 10.04 -1.96
CA ASP A 60 19.39 10.32 -0.84
C ASP A 60 20.03 9.03 -0.34
N VAL A 61 21.33 8.91 -0.56
CA VAL A 61 22.14 7.76 -0.16
C VAL A 61 22.16 7.56 1.36
N GLN A 62 21.91 8.59 2.16
CA GLN A 62 21.82 8.46 3.63
C GLN A 62 20.61 7.64 4.07
N THR A 63 19.59 7.53 3.21
CA THR A 63 18.41 6.70 3.48
C THR A 63 18.63 5.22 3.15
N HIS A 64 19.72 4.89 2.44
CA HIS A 64 19.98 3.54 1.95
C HIS A 64 20.69 2.69 3.01
N VAL A 65 20.43 1.38 3.00
CA VAL A 65 21.26 0.42 3.74
C VAL A 65 22.66 0.34 3.12
N SER A 66 23.62 -0.26 3.84
CA SER A 66 24.96 -0.46 3.30
C SER A 66 24.91 -1.29 2.02
N LEU A 67 25.83 -1.04 1.08
CA LEU A 67 25.79 -1.64 -0.26
C LEU A 67 25.62 -3.17 -0.26
N PHE A 68 26.32 -3.87 0.63
CA PHE A 68 26.27 -5.34 0.74
C PHE A 68 25.14 -5.87 1.63
N GLU A 69 24.39 -4.99 2.30
CA GLU A 69 23.21 -5.32 3.10
C GLU A 69 21.91 -5.25 2.29
N ILE A 70 21.97 -4.76 1.05
CA ILE A 70 20.84 -4.74 0.13
C ILE A 70 20.35 -6.16 -0.11
N TYR A 71 19.04 -6.36 -0.03
CA TYR A 71 18.41 -7.61 -0.36
C TYR A 71 18.43 -7.82 -1.88
N VAL A 72 19.08 -8.88 -2.33
CA VAL A 72 19.22 -9.24 -3.75
C VAL A 72 18.52 -10.57 -4.10
N GLY A 73 17.63 -11.04 -3.22
CA GLY A 73 16.92 -12.31 -3.38
C GLY A 73 17.54 -13.47 -2.59
N GLY A 74 16.70 -14.41 -2.14
CA GLY A 74 17.14 -15.48 -1.22
C GLY A 74 18.21 -16.45 -1.75
N MET A 75 18.29 -16.66 -3.07
CA MET A 75 19.28 -17.57 -3.67
C MET A 75 20.62 -16.91 -3.98
N VAL A 76 20.63 -15.59 -4.14
CA VAL A 76 21.80 -14.84 -4.63
C VAL A 76 22.98 -14.88 -3.64
N PRO A 77 22.79 -14.73 -2.31
CA PRO A 77 23.90 -14.86 -1.36
C PRO A 77 24.62 -16.22 -1.44
N ASN A 78 23.88 -17.30 -1.68
CA ASN A 78 24.48 -18.64 -1.84
C ASN A 78 25.30 -18.73 -3.14
N LEU A 79 24.83 -18.14 -4.24
CA LEU A 79 25.56 -18.08 -5.50
C LEU A 79 26.82 -17.21 -5.38
N ILE A 80 26.74 -16.08 -4.69
CA ILE A 80 27.90 -15.22 -4.40
C ILE A 80 28.94 -16.00 -3.60
N ARG A 81 28.53 -16.70 -2.52
CA ARG A 81 29.44 -17.51 -1.71
C ARG A 81 30.17 -18.57 -2.56
N LEU A 82 29.41 -19.33 -3.36
CA LEU A 82 29.98 -20.34 -4.25
C LEU A 82 30.99 -19.76 -5.24
N LYS A 83 30.66 -18.63 -5.89
CA LYS A 83 31.54 -18.00 -6.87
C LYS A 83 32.78 -17.35 -6.26
N LYS A 84 32.70 -16.89 -5.00
CA LYS A 84 33.88 -16.45 -4.24
C LYS A 84 34.80 -17.62 -3.92
N GLU A 85 34.25 -18.77 -3.51
CA GLU A 85 35.03 -19.98 -3.25
C GLU A 85 35.76 -20.50 -4.48
N THR A 86 35.12 -20.44 -5.67
CA THR A 86 35.74 -20.83 -6.94
C THR A 86 36.65 -19.76 -7.55
N ARG A 87 36.77 -18.58 -6.92
CA ARG A 87 37.51 -17.40 -7.42
C ARG A 87 37.02 -16.89 -8.78
N GLU A 88 35.77 -17.16 -9.12
CA GLU A 88 35.10 -16.65 -10.33
C GLU A 88 34.50 -15.26 -10.13
N LEU A 89 34.49 -14.75 -8.89
CA LEU A 89 33.95 -13.46 -8.51
C LEU A 89 34.95 -12.71 -7.63
N ASP A 90 35.48 -11.61 -8.15
CA ASP A 90 36.31 -10.68 -7.38
C ASP A 90 35.45 -9.60 -6.66
N GLU A 91 36.09 -8.81 -5.79
CA GLU A 91 35.39 -7.79 -5.02
C GLU A 91 34.89 -6.62 -5.87
N ASP A 92 35.59 -6.25 -6.95
CA ASP A 92 35.17 -5.16 -7.84
C ASP A 92 33.91 -5.56 -8.62
N GLN A 93 33.85 -6.80 -9.11
CA GLN A 93 32.70 -7.40 -9.75
C GLN A 93 31.51 -7.51 -8.80
N LEU A 94 31.76 -7.90 -7.55
CA LEU A 94 30.73 -7.96 -6.52
C LEU A 94 30.17 -6.56 -6.22
N GLN A 95 31.04 -5.58 -6.02
CA GLN A 95 30.65 -4.21 -5.74
C GLN A 95 29.84 -3.61 -6.91
N ASN A 96 30.26 -3.87 -8.15
CA ASN A 96 29.51 -3.48 -9.34
C ASN A 96 28.15 -4.18 -9.44
N PHE A 97 28.07 -5.47 -9.08
CA PHE A 97 26.81 -6.21 -9.05
C PHE A 97 25.82 -5.57 -8.07
N TYR A 98 26.21 -5.35 -6.81
CA TYR A 98 25.34 -4.73 -5.82
C TYR A 98 24.96 -3.29 -6.19
N THR A 99 25.89 -2.53 -6.78
CA THR A 99 25.61 -1.17 -7.25
C THR A 99 24.50 -1.19 -8.30
N LYS A 100 24.58 -2.09 -9.30
CA LYS A 100 23.54 -2.25 -10.32
C LYS A 100 22.20 -2.70 -9.75
N CYS A 101 22.19 -3.60 -8.77
CA CYS A 101 20.96 -4.01 -8.08
C CYS A 101 20.34 -2.82 -7.34
N LYS A 102 21.14 -2.02 -6.65
CA LYS A 102 20.68 -0.80 -5.97
C LYS A 102 20.08 0.20 -6.97
N ASP A 103 20.81 0.50 -8.04
CA ASP A 103 20.37 1.45 -9.06
C ASP A 103 19.06 0.99 -9.72
N PHE A 104 18.91 -0.32 -9.95
CA PHE A 104 17.65 -0.89 -10.42
C PHE A 104 16.50 -0.65 -9.43
N TYR A 105 16.70 -0.89 -8.14
CA TYR A 105 15.64 -0.64 -7.14
C TYR A 105 15.26 0.83 -7.06
N VAL A 106 16.24 1.74 -7.07
CA VAL A 106 16.00 3.19 -7.08
C VAL A 106 15.17 3.58 -8.30
N GLU A 107 15.57 3.14 -9.49
CA GLU A 107 14.87 3.44 -10.74
C GLU A 107 13.43 2.92 -10.72
N VAL A 108 13.22 1.67 -10.30
CA VAL A 108 11.88 1.06 -10.22
C VAL A 108 10.96 1.89 -9.32
N ILE A 109 11.45 2.30 -8.14
CA ILE A 109 10.69 3.10 -7.18
C ILE A 109 10.36 4.48 -7.76
N VAL A 110 11.30 5.14 -8.42
CA VAL A 110 11.07 6.42 -9.12
C VAL A 110 9.98 6.27 -10.19
N GLN A 111 10.07 5.22 -11.01
CA GLN A 111 9.10 4.95 -12.09
C GLN A 111 7.71 4.59 -11.54
N ILE A 112 7.62 3.88 -10.40
CA ILE A 112 6.34 3.61 -9.72
C ILE A 112 5.74 4.93 -9.20
N LYS A 113 6.52 5.75 -8.47
CA LYS A 113 6.07 7.05 -7.95
C LYS A 113 5.55 7.98 -9.06
N GLN A 114 6.23 8.01 -10.21
CA GLN A 114 5.81 8.83 -11.36
C GLN A 114 4.49 8.36 -12.00
N ARG A 115 4.21 7.05 -12.03
CA ARG A 115 2.99 6.49 -12.63
C ARG A 115 1.81 6.39 -11.66
N PHE A 116 2.12 6.31 -10.38
CA PHE A 116 1.15 6.11 -9.32
C PHE A 116 1.41 7.12 -8.19
N PRO A 117 1.01 8.39 -8.35
CA PRO A 117 1.22 9.41 -7.33
C PRO A 117 0.43 9.03 -6.06
N PHE A 118 1.14 8.63 -5.01
CA PHE A 118 0.55 8.10 -3.78
C PHE A 118 -0.02 9.19 -2.86
N ASP A 119 0.53 10.39 -2.98
CA ASP A 119 0.25 11.61 -2.23
C ASP A 119 -0.88 12.46 -2.83
N ASP A 120 -1.40 12.08 -3.99
CA ASP A 120 -2.47 12.82 -4.67
C ASP A 120 -3.81 12.75 -3.91
N LYS A 121 -4.47 13.91 -3.81
CA LYS A 121 -5.82 14.06 -3.23
C LYS A 121 -6.83 13.17 -3.96
N GLU A 122 -6.71 13.03 -5.27
CA GLU A 122 -7.58 12.16 -6.07
C GLU A 122 -7.43 10.68 -5.69
N ARG A 123 -6.23 10.27 -5.27
CA ARG A 123 -5.99 8.90 -4.83
C ARG A 123 -6.56 8.62 -3.43
N GLN A 124 -6.49 9.60 -2.54
CA GLN A 124 -7.17 9.50 -1.24
C GLN A 124 -8.69 9.33 -1.44
N ALA A 125 -9.28 10.02 -2.43
CA ALA A 125 -10.66 9.80 -2.82
C ALA A 125 -10.95 8.36 -3.28
N LEU A 126 -10.06 7.77 -4.09
CA LEU A 126 -10.22 6.39 -4.55
C LEU A 126 -10.10 5.36 -3.42
N LYS A 127 -9.29 5.62 -2.39
CA LYS A 127 -9.24 4.76 -1.19
C LYS A 127 -10.57 4.76 -0.46
N CYS A 128 -11.27 5.89 -0.38
CA CYS A 128 -12.59 5.94 0.24
C CYS A 128 -13.58 4.99 -0.43
N LEU A 129 -13.47 4.72 -1.74
CA LEU A 129 -14.34 3.76 -2.43
C LEU A 129 -14.20 2.31 -1.92
N GLN A 130 -13.14 1.98 -1.18
CA GLN A 130 -13.00 0.67 -0.53
C GLN A 130 -14.15 0.38 0.43
N MET A 131 -14.77 1.42 1.02
CA MET A 131 -15.92 1.22 1.89
C MET A 131 -17.13 0.70 1.10
N LEU A 132 -17.21 0.97 -0.21
CA LEU A 132 -18.29 0.43 -1.03
C LEU A 132 -18.15 -1.07 -1.32
N ASN A 133 -17.05 -1.71 -0.90
CA ASN A 133 -16.86 -3.14 -1.08
C ASN A 133 -17.67 -3.92 -0.03
N PRO A 134 -18.61 -4.80 -0.44
CA PRO A 134 -19.41 -5.62 0.47
C PRO A 134 -18.58 -6.39 1.50
N GLN A 135 -17.43 -6.95 1.06
CA GLN A 135 -16.52 -7.69 1.95
C GLN A 135 -15.94 -6.80 3.06
N THR A 136 -15.69 -5.54 2.74
CA THR A 136 -15.19 -4.54 3.70
C THR A 136 -16.27 -4.14 4.71
N ILE A 137 -17.52 -4.04 4.28
CA ILE A 137 -18.68 -3.70 5.13
C ILE A 137 -18.98 -4.85 6.10
N LEU A 138 -19.03 -6.07 5.57
CA LEU A 138 -19.36 -7.29 6.32
C LEU A 138 -18.24 -7.73 7.27
N ASN A 139 -17.00 -7.29 7.03
CA ASN A 139 -15.92 -7.48 7.99
C ASN A 139 -16.11 -6.54 9.19
N HIS A 140 -16.84 -7.01 10.19
CA HIS A 140 -17.23 -6.25 11.38
C HIS A 140 -16.05 -5.67 12.18
N ASP A 141 -14.87 -6.28 12.13
CA ASP A 141 -13.68 -5.76 12.82
C ASP A 141 -13.05 -4.57 12.07
N PHE A 142 -13.16 -4.55 10.74
CA PHE A 142 -12.66 -3.46 9.89
C PHE A 142 -13.66 -2.30 9.84
N SER A 143 -14.93 -2.57 9.57
CA SER A 143 -15.97 -1.54 9.45
C SER A 143 -16.18 -0.76 10.74
N LYS A 144 -16.14 -1.41 11.92
CA LYS A 144 -16.31 -0.73 13.22
C LYS A 144 -15.11 0.10 13.66
N LYS A 145 -13.89 -0.21 13.19
CA LYS A 145 -12.66 0.47 13.61
C LYS A 145 -12.21 1.56 12.65
N GLN A 146 -12.45 1.41 11.35
CA GLN A 146 -11.92 2.32 10.33
C GLN A 146 -12.97 3.13 9.56
N ILE A 147 -14.21 2.65 9.38
CA ILE A 147 -15.19 3.35 8.54
C ILE A 147 -16.49 3.58 9.32
N THR A 148 -16.56 4.71 10.02
CA THR A 148 -17.69 5.03 10.91
C THR A 148 -18.78 5.86 10.24
N SER A 149 -18.50 6.42 9.07
CA SER A 149 -19.37 7.37 8.37
C SER A 149 -19.12 7.34 6.87
N ILE A 150 -20.18 7.54 6.08
CA ILE A 150 -20.10 7.71 4.62
C ILE A 150 -19.71 9.13 4.21
N SER A 151 -19.63 10.05 5.18
CA SER A 151 -19.28 11.46 4.95
C SER A 151 -17.92 11.65 4.25
N GLU A 152 -16.96 10.73 4.44
CA GLU A 152 -15.68 10.78 3.73
C GLU A 152 -15.85 10.62 2.22
N ILE A 153 -16.73 9.72 1.75
CA ILE A 153 -17.05 9.62 0.32
C ILE A 153 -17.67 10.92 -0.16
N LEU A 154 -18.59 11.50 0.61
CA LEU A 154 -19.31 12.70 0.21
C LEU A 154 -18.40 13.94 0.15
N TYR A 155 -17.35 13.97 0.97
CA TYR A 155 -16.31 15.00 0.88
C TYR A 155 -15.56 14.95 -0.46
N TYR A 156 -15.22 13.75 -0.94
CA TYR A 156 -14.50 13.57 -2.20
C TYR A 156 -15.41 13.54 -3.44
N PHE A 157 -16.66 13.11 -3.27
CA PHE A 157 -17.64 12.94 -4.33
C PHE A 157 -18.97 13.63 -3.98
N PRO A 158 -18.99 14.98 -3.87
CA PRO A 158 -20.14 15.73 -3.36
C PRO A 158 -21.41 15.60 -4.22
N ASN A 159 -21.27 15.17 -5.48
CA ASN A 159 -22.39 15.04 -6.40
C ASN A 159 -23.10 13.67 -6.33
N ILE A 160 -22.59 12.72 -5.53
CA ILE A 160 -23.18 11.36 -5.44
C ILE A 160 -24.48 11.36 -4.61
N CYS A 161 -24.60 12.22 -3.59
CA CYS A 161 -25.81 12.29 -2.77
C CYS A 161 -26.20 13.74 -2.46
N PRO A 162 -27.02 14.38 -3.32
CA PRO A 162 -27.27 15.81 -3.24
C PRO A 162 -28.33 16.25 -2.21
N GLU A 163 -29.16 15.35 -1.68
CA GLU A 163 -30.39 15.76 -0.96
C GLU A 163 -30.38 15.51 0.56
N ASP A 164 -29.88 14.38 1.06
CA ASP A 164 -29.83 14.13 2.52
C ASP A 164 -28.65 13.25 2.94
N VAL A 165 -27.50 13.91 3.13
CA VAL A 165 -26.26 13.31 3.65
C VAL A 165 -26.46 12.69 5.04
N THR A 166 -27.34 13.25 5.87
CA THR A 166 -27.50 12.81 7.26
C THR A 166 -28.28 11.50 7.31
N GLU A 167 -29.36 11.38 6.54
CA GLU A 167 -30.09 10.11 6.44
C GLU A 167 -29.24 9.03 5.76
N LEU A 168 -28.49 9.36 4.69
CA LEU A 168 -27.58 8.39 4.07
C LEU A 168 -26.53 7.85 5.05
N ASP A 169 -25.95 8.74 5.88
CA ASP A 169 -25.00 8.31 6.92
C ASP A 169 -25.64 7.42 7.99
N ARG A 170 -26.90 7.68 8.35
CA ARG A 170 -27.66 6.81 9.27
C ARG A 170 -27.92 5.44 8.67
N GLU A 171 -28.34 5.38 7.41
CA GLU A 171 -28.56 4.11 6.68
C GLU A 171 -27.26 3.31 6.61
N TRP A 172 -26.16 3.96 6.25
CA TRP A 172 -24.82 3.37 6.22
C TRP A 172 -24.43 2.76 7.57
N ARG A 173 -24.54 3.52 8.66
CA ARG A 173 -24.22 3.04 10.01
C ARG A 173 -25.12 1.88 10.43
N THR A 174 -26.37 1.88 9.99
CA THR A 174 -27.31 0.78 10.26
C THR A 174 -26.89 -0.48 9.51
N LEU A 175 -26.51 -0.36 8.24
CA LEU A 175 -25.98 -1.47 7.43
C LEU A 175 -24.74 -2.11 8.06
N CYS A 176 -23.75 -1.31 8.48
CA CYS A 176 -22.52 -1.83 9.12
C CYS A 176 -22.78 -2.58 10.44
N ASN A 177 -23.91 -2.33 11.09
CA ASN A 177 -24.32 -2.98 12.33
C ASN A 177 -25.35 -4.09 12.13
N THR A 178 -25.78 -4.34 10.90
CA THR A 178 -26.73 -5.41 10.57
C THR A 178 -25.98 -6.71 10.35
N ASN A 179 -26.39 -7.78 11.02
CA ASN A 179 -25.92 -9.13 10.72
C ASN A 179 -26.68 -9.66 9.51
N LEU A 180 -26.19 -9.37 8.31
CA LEU A 180 -26.70 -9.96 7.10
C LEU A 180 -26.25 -11.43 7.06
N ASN A 181 -27.18 -12.36 7.31
CA ASN A 181 -26.98 -13.80 7.12
C ASN A 181 -26.93 -14.10 5.62
N LEU A 182 -25.81 -13.76 5.00
CA LEU A 182 -25.53 -14.07 3.60
C LEU A 182 -24.97 -15.48 3.57
N ASN A 183 -25.78 -16.43 3.10
CA ASN A 183 -25.49 -17.86 3.23
C ASN A 183 -24.20 -18.31 2.53
N GLU A 184 -23.59 -17.50 1.67
CA GLU A 184 -22.26 -17.77 1.12
C GLU A 184 -21.55 -16.42 0.89
N PRO A 185 -20.53 -16.06 1.69
CA PRO A 185 -19.77 -14.81 1.51
C PRO A 185 -18.93 -14.80 0.22
N GLU A 186 -18.96 -15.85 -0.60
CA GLU A 186 -18.02 -15.99 -1.71
C GLU A 186 -18.38 -15.20 -2.97
N THR A 187 -19.61 -14.73 -3.20
CA THR A 187 -19.94 -14.17 -4.54
C THR A 187 -21.08 -13.16 -4.62
N LEU A 188 -21.32 -12.30 -3.63
CA LEU A 188 -22.17 -11.13 -3.92
C LEU A 188 -21.42 -10.18 -4.84
N ASN A 189 -21.88 -10.11 -6.10
CA ASN A 189 -21.47 -9.05 -7.00
C ASN A 189 -21.80 -7.70 -6.32
N VAL A 190 -20.93 -6.71 -6.46
CA VAL A 190 -21.14 -5.36 -5.91
C VAL A 190 -22.53 -4.82 -6.31
N GLU A 191 -22.98 -5.10 -7.53
CA GLU A 191 -24.30 -4.72 -8.05
C GLU A 191 -25.48 -5.48 -7.42
N GLU A 192 -25.26 -6.64 -6.81
CA GLU A 192 -26.32 -7.41 -6.14
C GLU A 192 -26.40 -7.06 -4.64
N PHE A 193 -25.30 -6.58 -4.07
CA PHE A 193 -25.24 -6.15 -2.68
C PHE A 193 -25.83 -4.76 -2.46
N TRP A 194 -25.57 -3.83 -3.39
CA TRP A 194 -26.07 -2.45 -3.38
C TRP A 194 -27.43 -2.33 -4.03
#